data_AF-A0AAI9ECZ7-F1
#
_entry.id   AF-A0AAI9ECZ7-F1
#
_cell.length_a   1.000
_cell.length_b   1.000
_cell.length_c   1.000
_cell.angle_alpha   90.00
_cell.angle_beta   90.00
_cell.angle_gamma   90.00
#
_symmetry.space_group_name_H-M   'P 1'
#
loop_
_entity.id
_entity.type
_entity.pdbx_description
1 polymer ?
#
loop_
_entity_poly.entity_id
_entity_poly.type
_entity_poly.pdbx_seq_one_letter_code
_entity_poly.pdbx_strand_id
1 'polypeptide(L)'
;MRASHALGVLILTSAASAAQPQKLTEIFDVDMRPYPANGGSCNRPRDPNDANSPVLFDADVDWRNQDKILNKIWNQMNLMVFRTTQSITPDGYNDNFDQRKLMKSFWGISPDADAGNGDDHQPKQGINLEKLNEVRKRYQSALNIMWTPRQDEKFKLFCGSSHMEFQWGDEYAFDYDGNAMARGTPADPDPWTIREWEEAHGRDWDDHWYFYTSTGDGPGESGYLLLRKDDWPAIPQIIHGQLYHFPFPWDPATEQPSLCAGNNQAAAVLMTDEDLPDNAPGAGAILLDWHVILCTPQAFSPAQGREEIPDEAQPVGTHLDTLEVLALTFLHEMFHLQNYDDSADQRPFRPLKGDDDGKPVP
;
A
#
# COMPACT_ATOMS: atom_id res chain seq x y z
N MET A 1 -52.09 -24.08 -42.28
CA MET A 1 -50.63 -24.21 -42.48
C MET A 1 -49.99 -22.85 -42.24
N ARG A 2 -49.03 -22.80 -41.30
CA ARG A 2 -47.98 -21.79 -41.10
C ARG A 2 -48.42 -20.37 -40.70
N ALA A 3 -47.75 -19.65 -39.82
CA ALA A 3 -46.90 -19.94 -38.67
C ALA A 3 -46.69 -18.57 -38.00
N SER A 4 -46.77 -18.57 -36.69
CA SER A 4 -46.39 -17.56 -35.71
C SER A 4 -45.24 -16.64 -36.11
N HIS A 5 -45.35 -15.34 -35.81
CA HIS A 5 -44.22 -14.51 -35.39
C HIS A 5 -44.68 -13.68 -34.18
N ALA A 6 -44.43 -14.24 -33.00
CA ALA A 6 -44.44 -13.50 -31.75
C ALA A 6 -43.17 -12.65 -31.71
N LEU A 7 -43.32 -11.33 -31.68
CA LEU A 7 -42.22 -10.42 -31.39
C LEU A 7 -41.93 -10.54 -29.89
N GLY A 8 -40.97 -11.40 -29.55
CA GLY A 8 -40.39 -11.44 -28.22
C GLY A 8 -39.56 -10.18 -28.02
N VAL A 9 -40.03 -9.29 -27.15
CA VAL A 9 -39.22 -8.22 -26.59
C VAL A 9 -38.18 -8.91 -25.69
N LEU A 10 -36.99 -9.12 -26.24
CA LEU A 10 -35.82 -9.52 -25.47
C LEU A 10 -35.38 -8.28 -24.69
N ILE A 11 -35.89 -8.13 -23.47
CA ILE A 11 -35.30 -7.21 -22.49
C ILE A 11 -33.96 -7.85 -22.11
N LEU A 12 -32.91 -7.48 -22.82
CA LEU A 12 -31.54 -7.64 -22.35
C LEU A 12 -31.39 -6.68 -21.17
N THR A 13 -31.76 -7.15 -19.97
CA THR A 13 -31.21 -6.60 -18.74
C THR A 13 -29.74 -6.99 -18.70
N SER A 14 -28.89 -6.25 -19.40
CA SER A 14 -27.48 -6.15 -19.03
C SER A 14 -27.43 -5.35 -17.74
N ALA A 15 -27.86 -5.96 -16.64
CA ALA A 15 -27.31 -5.59 -15.35
C ALA A 15 -25.83 -5.91 -15.48
N ALA A 16 -25.02 -4.89 -15.77
CA ALA A 16 -23.62 -4.95 -15.39
C ALA A 16 -23.67 -5.21 -13.89
N SER A 17 -23.50 -6.46 -13.47
CA SER A 17 -23.29 -6.75 -12.07
C SER A 17 -22.02 -5.99 -11.73
N ALA A 18 -22.16 -4.90 -10.97
CA ALA A 18 -20.99 -4.26 -10.39
C ALA A 18 -20.17 -5.38 -9.74
N ALA A 19 -18.92 -5.53 -10.16
CA ALA A 19 -18.05 -6.54 -9.58
C ALA A 19 -18.05 -6.34 -8.06
N GLN A 20 -18.08 -7.41 -7.29
CA GLN A 20 -18.07 -7.30 -5.83
C GLN A 20 -16.62 -7.16 -5.34
N PRO A 21 -16.39 -6.49 -4.20
CA PRO A 21 -15.07 -6.55 -3.58
C PRO A 21 -14.66 -8.00 -3.33
N GLN A 22 -13.38 -8.24 -3.54
CA GLN A 22 -12.75 -9.53 -3.31
C GLN A 22 -12.26 -9.61 -1.86
N LYS A 23 -11.95 -10.83 -1.40
CA LYS A 23 -11.25 -11.02 -0.14
C LYS A 23 -9.88 -10.35 -0.20
N LEU A 24 -9.34 -9.93 0.94
CA LEU A 24 -8.01 -9.32 1.00
C LEU A 24 -6.93 -10.25 0.40
N THR A 25 -7.01 -11.55 0.65
CA THR A 25 -6.10 -12.58 0.10
C THR A 25 -6.25 -12.83 -1.40
N GLU A 26 -7.33 -12.36 -2.03
CA GLU A 26 -7.53 -12.44 -3.49
C GLU A 26 -6.85 -11.27 -4.22
N ILE A 27 -6.59 -10.17 -3.51
CA ILE A 27 -5.96 -8.94 -4.03
C ILE A 27 -4.51 -8.80 -3.60
N PHE A 28 -4.25 -9.08 -2.32
CA PHE A 28 -2.94 -8.99 -1.68
C PHE A 28 -2.41 -10.37 -1.34
N ASP A 29 -1.09 -10.48 -1.35
CA ASP A 29 -0.39 -11.53 -0.62
C ASP A 29 -0.15 -11.03 0.82
N VAL A 30 -0.96 -11.52 1.74
CA VAL A 30 -1.01 -11.04 3.13
C VAL A 30 -0.06 -11.89 3.97
N ASP A 31 0.83 -11.26 4.73
CA ASP A 31 1.74 -12.02 5.59
C ASP A 31 1.00 -12.70 6.74
N MET A 32 0.82 -14.02 6.62
CA MET A 32 0.15 -14.86 7.60
C MET A 32 1.09 -15.68 8.48
N ARG A 33 2.41 -15.51 8.31
CA ARG A 33 3.40 -16.36 8.96
C ARG A 33 3.26 -16.29 10.49
N PRO A 34 3.55 -17.38 11.23
CA PRO A 34 3.45 -17.38 12.68
C PRO A 34 4.31 -16.26 13.26
N TYR A 35 3.76 -15.49 14.19
CA TYR A 35 4.49 -14.44 14.90
C TYR A 35 5.64 -15.07 15.70
N PRO A 36 6.93 -14.88 15.34
CA PRO A 36 7.94 -14.89 16.38
C PRO A 36 7.76 -13.57 17.16
N ALA A 37 8.30 -13.48 18.37
CA ALA A 37 8.14 -12.33 19.28
C ALA A 37 8.49 -10.93 18.68
N ASN A 38 8.99 -10.87 17.44
CA ASN A 38 9.59 -9.72 16.77
C ASN A 38 9.01 -9.41 15.35
N GLY A 39 7.73 -9.68 15.10
CA GLY A 39 6.89 -8.83 14.21
C GLY A 39 6.84 -9.14 12.69
N GLY A 40 5.81 -8.59 12.02
CA GLY A 40 5.60 -8.60 10.55
C GLY A 40 4.24 -9.16 10.10
N SER A 41 3.73 -10.14 10.85
CA SER A 41 2.54 -10.92 10.47
C SER A 41 1.21 -10.22 10.76
N CYS A 42 0.28 -10.29 9.82
CA CYS A 42 -1.11 -9.87 9.98
C CYS A 42 -1.98 -10.93 10.68
N ASN A 43 -1.44 -12.12 10.96
CA ASN A 43 -2.11 -13.14 11.77
C ASN A 43 -1.79 -13.03 13.28
N ARG A 44 -1.07 -11.99 13.70
CA ARG A 44 -0.71 -11.79 15.11
C ARG A 44 -1.89 -11.26 15.94
N PRO A 45 -1.91 -11.48 17.27
CA PRO A 45 -2.88 -10.86 18.16
C PRO A 45 -2.81 -9.33 18.11
N ARG A 46 -3.96 -8.66 18.22
CA ARG A 46 -4.04 -7.19 18.32
C ARG A 46 -3.25 -6.66 19.53
N ASP A 47 -3.44 -7.25 20.70
CA ASP A 47 -2.62 -7.04 21.89
C ASP A 47 -1.72 -8.26 22.11
N PRO A 48 -0.39 -8.13 21.94
CA PRO A 48 0.53 -9.25 22.14
C PRO A 48 0.62 -9.71 23.61
N ASN A 49 0.13 -8.92 24.57
CA ASN A 49 0.15 -9.27 25.99
C ASN A 49 -1.12 -9.96 26.48
N ASP A 50 -2.17 -10.04 25.65
CA ASP A 50 -3.43 -10.72 25.98
C ASP A 50 -3.59 -11.99 25.13
N ALA A 51 -3.54 -13.14 25.79
CA ALA A 51 -3.70 -14.45 25.16
C ALA A 51 -5.08 -14.67 24.50
N ASN A 52 -6.09 -13.88 24.86
CA ASN A 52 -7.41 -13.91 24.24
C ASN A 52 -7.63 -12.81 23.21
N SER A 53 -6.62 -11.96 22.97
CA SER A 53 -6.74 -10.90 21.98
C SER A 53 -7.02 -11.49 20.60
N PRO A 54 -8.04 -11.00 19.86
CA PRO A 54 -8.28 -11.44 18.50
C PRO A 54 -7.08 -11.11 17.61
N VAL A 55 -6.83 -11.97 16.62
CA VAL A 55 -5.86 -11.71 15.55
C VAL A 55 -6.32 -10.56 14.65
N LEU A 56 -5.38 -9.94 13.94
CA LEU A 56 -5.70 -8.79 13.08
C LEU A 56 -6.48 -9.17 11.82
N PHE A 57 -6.21 -10.35 11.25
CA PHE A 57 -6.80 -10.82 10.01
C PHE A 57 -7.15 -12.32 10.04
N ASP A 58 -8.15 -12.71 9.26
CA ASP A 58 -8.56 -14.10 9.03
C ASP A 58 -8.72 -14.32 7.51
N ALA A 59 -7.94 -15.27 6.98
CA ALA A 59 -7.86 -15.54 5.54
C ALA A 59 -9.01 -16.41 5.02
N ASP A 60 -9.67 -17.17 5.89
CA ASP A 60 -10.68 -18.14 5.48
C ASP A 60 -12.06 -17.50 5.34
N VAL A 61 -12.27 -16.36 6.00
CA VAL A 61 -13.56 -15.65 5.98
C VAL A 61 -13.76 -14.79 4.74
N ASP A 62 -15.02 -14.48 4.45
CA ASP A 62 -15.41 -13.57 3.36
C ASP A 62 -15.14 -12.11 3.73
N TRP A 63 -15.00 -11.22 2.73
CA TRP A 63 -14.78 -9.78 2.95
C TRP A 63 -15.90 -9.11 3.76
N ARG A 64 -17.10 -9.71 3.78
CA ARG A 64 -18.25 -9.25 4.59
C ARG A 64 -18.11 -9.58 6.08
N ASN A 65 -17.24 -10.53 6.45
CA ASN A 65 -16.97 -10.81 7.85
C ASN A 65 -16.14 -9.67 8.44
N GLN A 66 -16.66 -9.04 9.49
CA GLN A 66 -16.05 -7.88 10.14
C GLN A 66 -15.54 -8.20 11.56
N ASP A 67 -15.43 -9.49 11.90
CA ASP A 67 -15.00 -9.95 13.23
C ASP A 67 -13.52 -9.64 13.50
N LYS A 68 -12.72 -9.49 12.44
CA LYS A 68 -11.30 -9.11 12.50
C LYS A 68 -11.09 -7.69 12.00
N ILE A 69 -10.16 -6.97 12.61
CA ILE A 69 -9.96 -5.54 12.35
C ILE A 69 -9.56 -5.25 10.90
N LEU A 70 -8.68 -6.05 10.30
CA LEU A 70 -8.27 -5.84 8.91
C LEU A 70 -9.38 -6.17 7.91
N ASN A 71 -10.15 -7.24 8.14
CA ASN A 71 -11.32 -7.54 7.31
C ASN A 71 -12.38 -6.42 7.42
N LYS A 72 -12.58 -5.88 8.63
CA LYS A 72 -13.47 -4.73 8.88
C LYS A 72 -13.01 -3.46 8.16
N ILE A 73 -11.73 -3.11 8.26
CA ILE A 73 -11.12 -1.98 7.55
C ILE A 73 -11.29 -2.14 6.04
N TRP A 74 -10.96 -3.31 5.49
CA TRP A 74 -11.08 -3.60 4.06
C TRP A 74 -12.51 -3.38 3.54
N ASN A 75 -13.50 -3.91 4.28
CA ASN A 75 -14.90 -3.72 3.95
C ASN A 75 -15.31 -2.22 3.97
N GLN A 76 -14.87 -1.48 4.98
CA GLN A 76 -15.17 -0.05 5.07
C GLN A 76 -14.53 0.75 3.93
N MET A 77 -13.27 0.47 3.60
CA MET A 77 -12.58 1.09 2.47
C MET A 77 -13.37 0.86 1.18
N ASN A 78 -13.80 -0.37 0.92
CA ASN A 78 -14.65 -0.66 -0.23
C ASN A 78 -15.95 0.14 -0.22
N LEU A 79 -16.66 0.21 0.92
CA LEU A 79 -17.90 0.99 1.00
C LEU A 79 -17.67 2.48 0.75
N MET A 80 -16.58 3.05 1.28
CA MET A 80 -16.21 4.45 1.07
C MET A 80 -15.89 4.73 -0.40
N VAL A 81 -15.02 3.92 -1.01
CA VAL A 81 -14.63 4.07 -2.42
C VAL A 81 -15.84 3.87 -3.33
N PHE A 82 -16.60 2.79 -3.14
CA PHE A 82 -17.79 2.51 -3.93
C PHE A 82 -18.82 3.64 -3.87
N ARG A 83 -19.17 4.11 -2.66
CA ARG A 83 -20.12 5.22 -2.49
C ARG A 83 -19.60 6.50 -3.12
N THR A 84 -18.31 6.79 -2.97
CA THR A 84 -17.70 7.97 -3.60
C THR A 84 -17.79 7.87 -5.12
N THR A 85 -17.46 6.70 -5.71
CA THR A 85 -17.56 6.47 -7.15
C THR A 85 -18.99 6.65 -7.67
N GLN A 86 -20.00 6.13 -6.94
CA GLN A 86 -21.43 6.34 -7.27
C GLN A 86 -21.81 7.83 -7.22
N SER A 87 -21.38 8.52 -6.17
CA SER A 87 -21.61 9.95 -5.99
C SER A 87 -21.00 10.74 -7.15
N ILE A 88 -19.72 10.56 -7.46
CA ILE A 88 -19.04 11.39 -8.46
C ILE A 88 -19.43 11.08 -9.91
N THR A 89 -20.33 10.12 -10.17
CA THR A 89 -20.91 9.90 -11.51
C THR A 89 -21.62 11.15 -12.05
N PRO A 90 -21.90 11.21 -13.37
CA PRO A 90 -22.70 12.29 -13.93
C PRO A 90 -24.02 12.54 -13.20
N ASP A 91 -24.81 11.48 -13.00
CA ASP A 91 -26.12 11.54 -12.36
C ASP A 91 -25.99 11.89 -10.87
N GLY A 92 -25.07 11.22 -10.16
CA GLY A 92 -24.83 11.49 -8.73
C GLY A 92 -24.40 12.93 -8.45
N TYR A 93 -23.58 13.53 -9.33
CA TYR A 93 -23.17 14.93 -9.21
C TYR A 93 -24.34 15.91 -9.43
N ASN A 94 -25.18 15.63 -10.41
CA ASN A 94 -26.28 16.51 -10.82
C ASN A 94 -27.46 16.47 -9.83
N ASP A 95 -27.78 15.30 -9.29
CA ASP A 95 -29.00 15.10 -8.50
C ASP A 95 -28.87 15.54 -7.02
N ASN A 96 -27.66 15.84 -6.53
CA ASN A 96 -27.42 16.11 -5.11
C ASN A 96 -26.63 17.40 -4.83
N PHE A 97 -27.33 18.40 -4.28
CA PHE A 97 -26.75 19.70 -3.93
C PHE A 97 -25.67 19.61 -2.84
N ASP A 98 -25.90 18.82 -1.78
CA ASP A 98 -24.93 18.69 -0.70
C ASP A 98 -23.68 17.95 -1.16
N GLN A 99 -23.83 17.00 -2.08
CA GLN A 99 -22.69 16.36 -2.71
C GLN A 99 -21.84 17.36 -3.48
N ARG A 100 -22.43 18.28 -4.26
CA ARG A 100 -21.68 19.34 -4.94
C ARG A 100 -20.92 20.26 -3.98
N LYS A 101 -21.49 20.55 -2.80
CA LYS A 101 -20.75 21.28 -1.75
C LYS A 101 -19.54 20.49 -1.28
N LEU A 102 -19.70 19.19 -1.01
CA LEU A 102 -18.57 18.33 -0.60
C LEU A 102 -17.50 18.27 -1.70
N MET A 103 -17.89 18.14 -2.98
CA MET A 103 -16.96 18.17 -4.11
C MET A 103 -16.15 19.46 -4.17
N LYS A 104 -16.81 20.59 -3.93
CA LYS A 104 -16.17 21.90 -3.86
C LYS A 104 -15.24 22.03 -2.66
N SER A 105 -15.68 21.56 -1.48
CA SER A 105 -14.89 21.66 -0.25
C SER A 105 -13.63 20.79 -0.27
N PHE A 106 -13.73 19.55 -0.77
CA PHE A 106 -12.62 18.59 -0.75
C PHE A 106 -11.69 18.73 -1.95
N TRP A 107 -12.24 18.91 -3.16
CA TRP A 107 -11.45 18.88 -4.40
C TRP A 107 -11.40 20.23 -5.13
N GLY A 108 -12.07 21.26 -4.60
CA GLY A 108 -12.16 22.57 -5.25
C GLY A 108 -12.98 22.54 -6.54
N ILE A 109 -13.78 21.50 -6.78
CA ILE A 109 -14.56 21.33 -8.02
C ILE A 109 -15.89 22.04 -7.86
N SER A 110 -16.08 23.14 -8.59
CA SER A 110 -17.34 23.88 -8.62
C SER A 110 -18.15 23.58 -9.89
N PRO A 111 -19.49 23.62 -9.83
CA PRO A 111 -20.33 23.56 -11.02
C PRO A 111 -20.04 24.76 -11.94
N ASP A 112 -20.47 24.67 -13.20
CA ASP A 112 -20.36 25.79 -14.14
C ASP A 112 -21.13 27.02 -13.63
N ALA A 113 -20.57 28.21 -13.81
CA ALA A 113 -21.15 29.46 -13.31
C ALA A 113 -22.55 29.75 -13.89
N ASP A 114 -22.83 29.23 -15.09
CA ASP A 114 -24.09 29.41 -15.81
C ASP A 114 -25.06 28.23 -15.59
N ALA A 115 -24.71 27.25 -14.76
CA ALA A 115 -25.63 26.21 -14.32
C ALA A 115 -26.65 26.84 -13.35
N GLY A 116 -27.67 27.51 -13.90
CA GLY A 116 -28.81 28.02 -13.15
C GLY A 116 -29.64 26.89 -12.52
N ASN A 117 -30.95 27.11 -12.31
CA ASN A 117 -31.89 26.10 -11.79
C ASN A 117 -32.15 24.91 -12.75
N GLY A 118 -31.25 24.61 -13.70
CA GLY A 118 -31.37 23.48 -14.61
C GLY A 118 -30.74 22.20 -14.03
N ASP A 119 -31.09 21.06 -14.62
CA ASP A 119 -30.74 19.72 -14.10
C ASP A 119 -29.27 19.30 -14.34
N ASP A 120 -28.49 20.09 -15.08
CA ASP A 120 -27.10 19.76 -15.41
C ASP A 120 -26.14 20.77 -14.79
N HIS A 121 -25.56 20.38 -13.66
CA HIS A 121 -24.64 21.18 -12.87
C HIS A 121 -23.18 20.81 -13.12
N GLN A 122 -22.89 19.79 -13.92
CA GLN A 122 -21.51 19.36 -14.14
C GLN A 122 -20.67 20.43 -14.83
N PRO A 123 -19.38 20.52 -14.48
CA PRO A 123 -18.44 21.33 -15.23
C PRO A 123 -18.32 20.78 -16.66
N LYS A 124 -18.53 21.61 -17.68
CA LYS A 124 -18.48 21.17 -19.08
C LYS A 124 -17.13 21.40 -19.74
N GLN A 125 -16.28 22.24 -19.15
CA GLN A 125 -14.98 22.61 -19.70
C GLN A 125 -14.03 23.20 -18.65
N GLY A 126 -12.75 23.24 -18.97
CA GLY A 126 -11.70 23.85 -18.15
C GLY A 126 -11.31 23.03 -16.92
N ILE A 127 -10.59 23.68 -16.00
CA ILE A 127 -9.89 23.03 -14.89
C ILE A 127 -10.81 22.21 -13.95
N ASN A 128 -12.08 22.61 -13.79
CA ASN A 128 -13.03 21.87 -12.95
C ASN A 128 -13.44 20.53 -13.58
N LEU A 129 -13.60 20.47 -14.90
CA LEU A 129 -13.88 19.22 -15.61
C LEU A 129 -12.66 18.31 -15.59
N GLU A 130 -11.46 18.85 -15.81
CA GLU A 130 -10.20 18.10 -15.74
C GLU A 130 -10.01 17.46 -14.35
N LYS A 131 -10.18 18.25 -13.28
CA LYS A 131 -10.13 17.73 -11.90
C LYS A 131 -11.20 16.68 -11.63
N LEU A 132 -12.43 16.89 -12.09
CA LEU A 132 -13.51 15.93 -11.88
C LEU A 132 -13.22 14.59 -12.57
N ASN A 133 -12.70 14.63 -13.80
CA ASN A 133 -12.31 13.44 -14.53
C ASN A 133 -11.14 12.72 -13.85
N GLU A 134 -10.17 13.46 -13.33
CA GLU A 134 -9.05 12.87 -12.59
C GLU A 134 -9.50 12.21 -11.27
N VAL A 135 -10.38 12.86 -10.51
CA VAL A 135 -10.98 12.25 -9.30
C VAL A 135 -11.75 10.97 -9.66
N ARG A 136 -12.59 11.01 -10.72
CA ARG A 136 -13.31 9.83 -11.21
C ARG A 136 -12.36 8.70 -11.57
N LYS A 137 -11.31 8.99 -12.34
CA LYS A 137 -10.29 8.02 -12.74
C LYS A 137 -9.65 7.39 -11.52
N ARG A 138 -9.16 8.18 -10.56
CA ARG A 138 -8.48 7.69 -9.34
C ARG A 138 -9.38 6.76 -8.51
N TYR A 139 -10.62 7.17 -8.24
CA TYR A 139 -11.56 6.35 -7.48
C TYR A 139 -12.01 5.08 -8.24
N GLN A 140 -12.14 5.15 -9.56
CA GLN A 140 -12.42 3.97 -10.37
C GLN A 140 -11.25 2.98 -10.35
N SER A 141 -10.00 3.46 -10.45
CA SER A 141 -8.84 2.57 -10.38
C SER A 141 -8.72 1.93 -8.99
N ALA A 142 -8.93 2.70 -7.91
CA ALA A 142 -9.04 2.19 -6.54
C ALA A 142 -10.04 1.04 -6.42
N LEU A 143 -11.25 1.24 -6.99
CA LEU A 143 -12.29 0.23 -7.02
C LEU A 143 -11.86 -1.01 -7.82
N ASN A 144 -11.16 -0.83 -8.93
CA ASN A 144 -10.67 -1.93 -9.75
C ASN A 144 -9.65 -2.80 -8.99
N ILE A 145 -8.74 -2.21 -8.19
CA ILE A 145 -7.85 -2.98 -7.30
C ILE A 145 -8.67 -3.84 -6.33
N MET A 146 -9.70 -3.27 -5.70
CA MET A 146 -10.49 -3.99 -4.71
C MET A 146 -11.34 -5.13 -5.31
N TRP A 147 -11.71 -5.01 -6.58
CA TRP A 147 -12.72 -5.88 -7.22
C TRP A 147 -12.14 -6.88 -8.22
N THR A 148 -10.90 -6.70 -8.65
CA THR A 148 -10.29 -7.50 -9.73
C THR A 148 -9.22 -8.42 -9.16
N PRO A 149 -9.38 -9.75 -9.24
CA PRO A 149 -8.34 -10.69 -8.83
C PRO A 149 -7.05 -10.46 -9.65
N ARG A 150 -5.92 -10.26 -8.98
CA ARG A 150 -4.60 -10.33 -9.63
C ARG A 150 -4.14 -11.78 -9.55
N GLN A 151 -4.09 -12.47 -10.69
CA GLN A 151 -3.78 -13.90 -10.73
C GLN A 151 -2.29 -14.19 -10.62
N ASP A 152 -1.42 -13.31 -11.13
CA ASP A 152 0.00 -13.61 -11.30
C ASP A 152 0.94 -12.71 -10.47
N GLU A 153 0.49 -11.52 -10.04
CA GLU A 153 1.29 -10.54 -9.28
C GLU A 153 0.41 -9.82 -8.26
N LYS A 154 0.41 -10.28 -7.01
CA LYS A 154 -0.32 -9.61 -5.94
C LYS A 154 0.58 -8.63 -5.22
N PHE A 155 0.01 -7.50 -4.82
CA PHE A 155 0.69 -6.57 -3.91
C PHE A 155 0.93 -7.27 -2.57
N LYS A 156 2.08 -7.03 -1.94
CA LYS A 156 2.39 -7.61 -0.64
C LYS A 156 1.81 -6.74 0.47
N LEU A 157 1.16 -7.35 1.47
CA LEU A 157 0.63 -6.64 2.65
C LEU A 157 1.23 -7.21 3.93
N PHE A 158 1.98 -6.38 4.65
CA PHE A 158 2.64 -6.72 5.90
C PHE A 158 2.09 -5.90 7.07
N CYS A 159 2.11 -6.48 8.27
CA CYS A 159 1.75 -5.83 9.52
C CYS A 159 2.99 -5.58 10.39
N GLY A 160 4.01 -4.99 9.77
CA GLY A 160 5.30 -4.62 10.36
C GLY A 160 6.43 -4.69 9.32
N SER A 161 7.50 -3.93 9.54
CA SER A 161 8.66 -3.88 8.63
C SER A 161 9.77 -4.88 8.93
N SER A 162 9.62 -5.67 9.99
CA SER A 162 10.63 -6.66 10.42
C SER A 162 10.78 -7.87 9.50
N HIS A 163 9.96 -7.98 8.45
CA HIS A 163 10.17 -8.92 7.36
C HIS A 163 11.36 -8.53 6.45
N MET A 164 11.80 -7.27 6.54
CA MET A 164 12.97 -6.75 5.84
C MET A 164 14.20 -6.85 6.74
N GLU A 165 15.18 -7.64 6.31
CA GLU A 165 16.46 -7.78 6.98
C GLU A 165 17.50 -6.91 6.28
N PHE A 166 18.10 -5.97 7.00
CA PHE A 166 19.17 -5.16 6.43
C PHE A 166 20.38 -6.03 6.12
N GLN A 167 21.04 -5.74 5.00
CA GLN A 167 22.19 -6.52 4.56
C GLN A 167 23.46 -5.66 4.45
N TRP A 168 24.58 -6.25 4.88
CA TRP A 168 25.89 -5.65 4.76
C TRP A 168 26.59 -6.14 3.49
N GLY A 169 27.50 -5.34 2.95
CA GLY A 169 28.14 -5.65 1.67
C GLY A 169 29.05 -6.89 1.72
N ASP A 170 29.53 -7.27 2.90
CA ASP A 170 30.36 -8.45 3.16
C ASP A 170 29.54 -9.72 3.51
N GLU A 171 28.21 -9.61 3.58
CA GLU A 171 27.33 -10.77 3.71
C GLU A 171 27.15 -11.48 2.37
N TYR A 172 26.80 -12.77 2.42
CA TYR A 172 26.58 -13.55 1.22
C TYR A 172 25.36 -13.07 0.43
N ALA A 173 25.49 -13.05 -0.90
CA ALA A 173 24.37 -12.80 -1.80
C ALA A 173 23.47 -14.04 -1.89
N PHE A 174 22.15 -13.85 -1.90
CA PHE A 174 21.16 -14.92 -1.99
C PHE A 174 20.36 -14.88 -3.29
N ASP A 175 19.99 -16.05 -3.80
CA ASP A 175 19.13 -16.20 -4.98
C ASP A 175 17.62 -16.22 -4.63
N TYR A 176 16.79 -16.42 -5.65
CA TYR A 176 15.32 -16.44 -5.55
C TYR A 176 14.74 -17.56 -4.68
N ASP A 177 15.54 -18.59 -4.41
CA ASP A 177 15.21 -19.71 -3.52
C ASP A 177 15.81 -19.51 -2.11
N GLY A 178 16.48 -18.38 -1.88
CA GLY A 178 17.19 -18.04 -0.65
C GLY A 178 18.48 -18.82 -0.44
N ASN A 179 19.06 -19.38 -1.50
CA ASN A 179 20.36 -20.04 -1.44
C ASN A 179 21.48 -19.05 -1.69
N ALA A 180 22.61 -19.22 -1.01
CA ALA A 180 23.79 -18.41 -1.27
C ALA A 180 24.28 -18.60 -2.71
N MET A 181 24.52 -17.49 -3.42
CA MET A 181 24.87 -17.48 -4.83
C MET A 181 26.31 -17.97 -5.02
N ALA A 182 26.45 -19.16 -5.61
CA ALA A 182 27.76 -19.74 -5.87
C ALA A 182 28.51 -18.96 -6.97
N ARG A 183 29.83 -18.78 -6.79
CA ARG A 183 30.72 -18.20 -7.82
C ARG A 183 30.91 -19.08 -9.06
N GLY A 184 30.46 -20.34 -9.00
CA GLY A 184 30.42 -21.25 -10.14
C GLY A 184 31.80 -21.72 -10.64
N THR A 185 32.89 -21.45 -9.92
CA THR A 185 34.24 -21.94 -10.30
C THR A 185 34.81 -22.88 -9.24
N PRO A 186 35.46 -24.00 -9.64
CA PRO A 186 36.13 -24.90 -8.69
C PRO A 186 37.28 -24.26 -7.89
N ALA A 187 37.71 -23.04 -8.28
CA ALA A 187 38.82 -22.32 -7.67
C ALA A 187 38.39 -21.41 -6.52
N ASP A 188 37.09 -21.12 -6.41
CA ASP A 188 36.54 -20.22 -5.40
C ASP A 188 35.28 -20.87 -4.79
N PRO A 189 35.44 -21.65 -3.71
CA PRO A 189 34.34 -22.39 -3.11
C PRO A 189 33.37 -21.49 -2.34
N ASP A 190 33.77 -20.25 -2.05
CA ASP A 190 32.99 -19.33 -1.26
C ASP A 190 31.91 -18.65 -2.13
N PRO A 191 30.68 -18.46 -1.61
CA PRO A 191 29.65 -17.70 -2.31
C PRO A 191 30.09 -16.26 -2.62
N TRP A 192 29.39 -15.61 -3.55
CA TRP A 192 29.53 -14.17 -3.70
C TRP A 192 29.09 -13.46 -2.42
N THR A 193 29.84 -12.45 -1.96
CA THR A 193 29.23 -11.42 -1.10
C THR A 193 28.36 -10.49 -1.95
N ILE A 194 27.43 -9.77 -1.33
CA ILE A 194 26.56 -8.86 -2.05
C ILE A 194 27.39 -7.81 -2.78
N ARG A 195 28.34 -7.16 -2.11
CA ARG A 195 29.21 -6.15 -2.74
C ARG A 195 29.93 -6.70 -3.97
N GLU A 196 30.54 -7.87 -3.86
CA GLU A 196 31.29 -8.46 -4.96
C GLU A 196 30.38 -8.86 -6.13
N TRP A 197 29.18 -9.35 -5.82
CA TRP A 197 28.17 -9.64 -6.83
C TRP A 197 27.80 -8.38 -7.59
N GLU A 198 27.52 -7.28 -6.89
CA GLU A 198 27.14 -6.00 -7.50
C GLU A 198 28.24 -5.43 -8.39
N GLU A 199 29.46 -5.37 -7.87
CA GLU A 199 30.62 -4.86 -8.59
C GLU A 199 30.92 -5.70 -9.85
N ALA A 200 30.86 -7.03 -9.72
CA ALA A 200 31.07 -7.96 -10.85
C ALA A 200 30.03 -7.78 -11.96
N HIS A 201 28.86 -7.25 -11.61
CA HIS A 201 27.79 -6.95 -12.53
C HIS A 201 27.58 -5.44 -12.70
N GLY A 202 28.58 -4.60 -12.42
CA GLY A 202 28.57 -3.20 -12.83
C GLY A 202 27.57 -2.27 -12.12
N ARG A 203 27.09 -2.64 -10.93
CA ARG A 203 26.37 -1.73 -10.03
C ARG A 203 27.26 -1.31 -8.88
N ASP A 204 27.17 -0.04 -8.49
CA ASP A 204 27.88 0.49 -7.32
C ASP A 204 27.11 0.11 -6.05
N TRP A 205 27.72 -0.69 -5.19
CA TRP A 205 27.18 -1.05 -3.87
C TRP A 205 26.89 0.20 -3.02
N ASP A 206 27.69 1.26 -3.18
CA ASP A 206 27.56 2.45 -2.35
C ASP A 206 26.33 3.31 -2.71
N ASP A 207 25.61 3.01 -3.79
CA ASP A 207 24.43 3.78 -4.24
C ASP A 207 23.10 3.32 -3.62
N HIS A 208 23.04 2.10 -3.05
CA HIS A 208 21.78 1.50 -2.57
C HIS A 208 21.88 0.96 -1.13
N TRP A 209 20.74 0.98 -0.45
CA TRP A 209 20.49 0.16 0.74
C TRP A 209 19.89 -1.16 0.31
N TYR A 210 20.29 -2.22 1.01
CA TYR A 210 19.90 -3.59 0.70
C TYR A 210 19.11 -4.15 1.86
N PHE A 211 17.88 -4.56 1.57
CA PHE A 211 17.05 -5.29 2.50
C PHE A 211 16.68 -6.62 1.86
N TYR A 212 17.11 -7.72 2.46
CA TYR A 212 16.67 -9.04 2.04
C TYR A 212 15.32 -9.36 2.70
N THR A 213 14.43 -9.99 1.95
CA THR A 213 13.12 -10.40 2.44
C THR A 213 12.74 -11.70 1.80
N SER A 214 12.17 -12.58 2.62
CA SER A 214 11.43 -13.75 2.17
C SER A 214 9.96 -13.48 2.47
N THR A 215 9.11 -13.54 1.45
CA THR A 215 7.67 -13.26 1.57
C THR A 215 6.83 -14.54 1.73
N GLY A 216 7.43 -15.73 1.57
CA GLY A 216 6.78 -17.02 1.81
C GLY A 216 7.67 -18.24 1.51
N ASP A 217 7.09 -19.44 1.65
CA ASP A 217 7.76 -20.76 1.54
C ASP A 217 7.87 -21.25 0.08
N GLY A 218 7.40 -20.47 -0.89
CA GLY A 218 7.41 -20.82 -2.31
C GLY A 218 8.72 -20.41 -3.01
N PRO A 219 9.17 -21.18 -4.02
CA PRO A 219 10.28 -20.74 -4.87
C PRO A 219 9.92 -19.42 -5.57
N GLY A 220 10.82 -18.43 -5.52
CA GLY A 220 10.61 -17.11 -6.13
C GLY A 220 9.96 -16.05 -5.23
N GLU A 221 9.73 -16.35 -3.95
CA GLU A 221 9.14 -15.41 -2.99
C GLU A 221 10.17 -14.69 -2.12
N SER A 222 11.47 -14.87 -2.42
CA SER A 222 12.57 -14.18 -1.74
C SER A 222 13.33 -13.27 -2.70
N GLY A 223 13.82 -12.15 -2.18
CA GLY A 223 14.47 -11.14 -3.00
C GLY A 223 14.99 -9.97 -2.17
N TYR A 224 15.57 -9.00 -2.87
CA TYR A 224 16.08 -7.80 -2.26
C TYR A 224 15.18 -6.62 -2.60
N LEU A 225 14.80 -5.88 -1.56
CA LEU A 225 14.30 -4.53 -1.69
C LEU A 225 15.50 -3.58 -1.71
N LEU A 226 15.74 -2.97 -2.87
CA LEU A 226 16.82 -1.99 -3.07
C LEU A 226 16.25 -0.58 -2.96
N LEU A 227 16.85 0.23 -2.08
CA LEU A 227 16.47 1.63 -1.89
C LEU A 227 17.66 2.53 -2.23
N ARG A 228 17.52 3.43 -3.20
CA ARG A 228 18.59 4.39 -3.54
C ARG A 228 18.91 5.29 -2.35
N LYS A 229 20.19 5.45 -2.01
CA LYS A 229 20.62 6.32 -0.89
C LYS A 229 20.32 7.80 -1.13
N ASP A 230 20.26 8.24 -2.39
CA ASP A 230 19.86 9.60 -2.74
C ASP A 230 18.39 9.90 -2.43
N ASP A 231 17.55 8.86 -2.52
CA ASP A 231 16.12 8.95 -2.22
C ASP A 231 15.84 8.65 -0.75
N TRP A 232 16.65 7.79 -0.14
CA TRP A 232 16.57 7.39 1.27
C TRP A 232 17.88 7.72 2.00
N PRO A 233 18.18 9.01 2.27
CA PRO A 233 19.46 9.38 2.84
C PRO A 233 19.64 8.81 4.25
N ALA A 234 20.91 8.57 4.60
CA ALA A 234 21.27 8.01 5.89
C ALA A 234 20.84 8.91 7.06
N ILE A 235 20.26 8.28 8.08
CA ILE A 235 20.00 8.86 9.39
C ILE A 235 21.14 8.42 10.33
N PRO A 236 21.98 9.35 10.82
CA PRO A 236 23.05 9.03 11.76
C PRO A 236 22.49 8.65 13.13
N GLN A 237 22.91 7.49 13.66
CA GLN A 237 22.38 6.93 14.90
C GLN A 237 23.48 6.28 15.74
N ILE A 238 23.45 6.47 17.06
CA ILE A 238 24.42 5.85 17.97
C ILE A 238 23.81 4.57 18.53
N ILE A 239 24.40 3.42 18.19
CA ILE A 239 23.99 2.09 18.64
C ILE A 239 25.18 1.48 19.37
N HIS A 240 24.98 1.04 20.61
CA HIS A 240 26.04 0.47 21.45
C HIS A 240 27.33 1.33 21.54
N GLY A 241 27.19 2.66 21.47
CA GLY A 241 28.31 3.60 21.54
C GLY A 241 29.08 3.80 20.23
N GLN A 242 28.61 3.22 19.12
CA GLN A 242 29.17 3.40 17.78
C GLN A 242 28.18 4.14 16.88
N LEU A 243 28.71 4.98 15.99
CA LEU A 243 27.90 5.72 15.02
C LEU A 243 27.65 4.85 13.78
N TYR A 244 26.37 4.65 13.47
CA TYR A 244 25.90 3.96 12.28
C TYR A 244 25.04 4.87 11.42
N HIS A 245 24.91 4.49 10.15
CA HIS A 245 24.18 5.23 9.12
C HIS A 245 23.22 4.27 8.42
N PHE A 246 21.92 4.49 8.60
CA PHE A 246 20.86 3.64 8.05
C PHE A 246 19.74 4.49 7.46
N PRO A 247 18.95 3.97 6.49
CA PRO A 247 17.81 4.72 5.96
C PRO A 247 16.65 4.83 6.96
N PHE A 248 16.62 3.94 7.96
CA PHE A 248 15.56 3.88 8.97
C PHE A 248 16.11 3.93 10.40
N PRO A 249 15.29 4.35 11.37
CA PRO A 249 15.61 4.23 12.78
C PRO A 249 15.94 2.79 13.18
N TRP A 250 16.89 2.63 14.11
CA TRP A 250 17.22 1.35 14.70
C TRP A 250 16.11 0.84 15.59
N ASP A 251 15.65 -0.38 15.35
CA ASP A 251 14.69 -1.07 16.19
C ASP A 251 15.43 -1.96 17.20
N PRO A 252 15.38 -1.63 18.51
CA PRO A 252 16.03 -2.46 19.52
C PRO A 252 15.36 -3.82 19.72
N ALA A 253 14.12 -4.02 19.24
CA ALA A 253 13.45 -5.32 19.37
C ALA A 253 13.96 -6.34 18.36
N THR A 254 14.27 -5.89 17.13
CA THR A 254 14.76 -6.75 16.05
C THR A 254 16.27 -6.66 15.87
N GLU A 255 16.93 -5.70 16.52
CA GLU A 255 18.35 -5.36 16.30
C GLU A 255 18.65 -5.08 14.83
N GLN A 256 17.75 -4.36 14.15
CA GLN A 256 17.84 -4.00 12.74
C GLN A 256 17.24 -2.61 12.49
N PRO A 257 17.64 -1.89 11.43
CA PRO A 257 16.93 -0.68 11.02
C PRO A 257 15.52 -1.05 10.52
N SER A 258 14.51 -0.32 10.98
CA SER A 258 13.11 -0.66 10.77
C SER A 258 12.31 0.58 10.42
N LEU A 259 11.57 0.53 9.31
CA LEU A 259 10.66 1.61 8.90
C LEU A 259 9.65 1.94 10.02
N CYS A 260 9.17 0.91 10.73
CA CYS A 260 8.17 1.05 11.78
C CYS A 260 8.74 1.45 13.15
N ALA A 261 10.06 1.54 13.31
CA ALA A 261 10.69 2.07 14.53
C ALA A 261 10.67 3.61 14.59
N GLY A 262 10.30 4.28 13.49
CA GLY A 262 10.11 5.73 13.46
C GLY A 262 8.95 6.20 14.33
N ASN A 263 9.13 7.35 14.99
CA ASN A 263 8.06 7.99 15.73
C ASN A 263 6.97 8.48 14.74
N ASN A 264 5.73 8.03 14.95
CA ASN A 264 4.51 8.41 14.22
C ASN A 264 4.25 7.73 12.85
N GLN A 265 4.99 6.69 12.48
CA GLN A 265 4.68 5.94 11.27
C GLN A 265 3.49 5.00 11.47
N ALA A 266 2.41 5.18 10.71
CA ALA A 266 1.23 4.30 10.77
C ALA A 266 1.23 3.27 9.62
N ALA A 267 1.57 3.68 8.39
CA ALA A 267 1.72 2.75 7.27
C ALA A 267 2.64 3.34 6.20
N ALA A 268 3.09 2.53 5.26
CA ALA A 268 3.85 2.99 4.11
C ALA A 268 3.69 2.05 2.93
N VAL A 269 3.81 2.60 1.73
CA VAL A 269 4.11 1.85 0.51
C VAL A 269 5.61 1.92 0.22
N LEU A 270 6.26 0.77 0.16
CA LEU A 270 7.62 0.62 -0.34
C LEU A 270 7.61 -0.06 -1.69
N MET A 271 8.58 0.32 -2.51
CA MET A 271 8.83 -0.30 -3.79
C MET A 271 10.33 -0.30 -4.02
N THR A 272 10.78 -1.34 -4.71
CA THR A 272 12.15 -1.41 -5.20
C THR A 272 12.42 -0.28 -6.19
N ASP A 273 13.66 0.17 -6.31
CA ASP A 273 14.09 1.19 -7.27
C ASP A 273 13.52 0.95 -8.69
N GLU A 274 12.51 1.74 -9.10
CA GLU A 274 11.79 1.63 -10.38
C GLU A 274 12.69 1.89 -11.60
N ASP A 275 13.82 2.58 -11.39
CA ASP A 275 14.78 2.86 -12.46
C ASP A 275 15.61 1.62 -12.82
N LEU A 276 15.51 0.52 -12.06
CA LEU A 276 16.19 -0.73 -12.36
C LEU A 276 15.34 -1.58 -13.33
N PRO A 277 15.77 -1.76 -14.59
CA PRO A 277 15.07 -2.68 -15.49
C PRO A 277 15.18 -4.14 -14.99
N ASP A 278 14.26 -5.01 -15.40
CA ASP A 278 14.23 -6.46 -15.07
C ASP A 278 15.55 -7.21 -15.38
N ASN A 279 16.41 -6.62 -16.21
CA ASN A 279 17.71 -7.14 -16.61
C ASN A 279 18.88 -6.26 -16.15
N ALA A 280 18.67 -5.40 -15.14
CA ALA A 280 19.69 -4.54 -14.57
C ALA A 280 20.88 -5.40 -14.11
N PRO A 281 22.09 -5.10 -14.59
CA PRO A 281 23.30 -5.74 -14.09
C PRO A 281 23.39 -5.54 -12.55
N GLY A 282 23.65 -6.62 -11.81
CA GLY A 282 23.73 -6.63 -10.34
C GLY A 282 22.44 -7.08 -9.66
N ALA A 283 21.28 -6.87 -10.28
CA ALA A 283 19.95 -7.20 -9.73
C ALA A 283 19.57 -8.69 -9.83
N GLY A 284 20.55 -9.59 -9.95
CA GLY A 284 20.30 -11.03 -10.10
C GLY A 284 19.55 -11.69 -8.93
N ALA A 285 19.34 -10.94 -7.84
CA ALA A 285 18.41 -11.28 -6.79
C ALA A 285 17.15 -10.42 -6.93
N ILE A 286 16.00 -11.10 -6.97
CA ILE A 286 14.71 -10.59 -7.43
C ILE A 286 14.36 -9.24 -6.78
N LEU A 287 14.00 -8.26 -7.61
CA LEU A 287 13.36 -7.03 -7.18
C LEU A 287 11.90 -7.37 -6.88
N LEU A 288 11.47 -7.12 -5.65
CA LEU A 288 10.10 -7.41 -5.26
C LEU A 288 9.14 -6.29 -5.68
N ASP A 289 7.90 -6.72 -5.91
CA ASP A 289 6.73 -5.89 -6.15
C ASP A 289 6.45 -4.93 -4.97
N TRP A 290 5.42 -4.11 -5.12
CA TRP A 290 5.00 -3.15 -4.11
C TRP A 290 4.64 -3.80 -2.78
N HIS A 291 5.20 -3.26 -1.71
CA HIS A 291 4.95 -3.65 -0.33
C HIS A 291 4.09 -2.57 0.35
N VAL A 292 2.92 -2.95 0.82
CA VAL A 292 2.14 -2.14 1.76
C VAL A 292 2.47 -2.62 3.18
N ILE A 293 2.98 -1.74 4.02
CA ILE A 293 3.42 -2.05 5.39
C ILE A 293 2.57 -1.27 6.38
N LEU A 294 1.81 -1.95 7.23
CA LEU A 294 1.06 -1.35 8.34
C LEU A 294 1.91 -1.45 9.62
N CYS A 295 2.42 -0.31 10.10
CA CYS A 295 3.37 -0.25 11.21
C CYS A 295 2.70 -0.41 12.56
N THR A 296 3.04 -1.47 13.29
CA THR A 296 2.34 -1.84 14.51
C THR A 296 3.15 -1.58 15.79
N PRO A 297 2.51 -1.21 16.91
CA PRO A 297 1.06 -1.09 17.12
C PRO A 297 0.44 0.24 16.63
N GLN A 298 1.21 1.17 16.08
CA GLN A 298 0.78 2.53 15.73
C GLN A 298 -0.44 2.53 14.79
N ALA A 299 -0.41 1.71 13.73
CA ALA A 299 -1.49 1.44 12.79
C ALA A 299 -2.77 0.87 13.42
N PHE A 300 -2.73 0.49 14.70
CA PHE A 300 -3.84 -0.09 15.43
C PHE A 300 -3.99 0.48 16.84
N SER A 301 -3.28 1.57 17.16
CA SER A 301 -3.17 2.10 18.51
C SER A 301 -4.47 2.80 18.93
N PRO A 302 -5.04 2.49 20.11
CA PRO A 302 -6.22 3.17 20.64
C PRO A 302 -5.99 4.67 20.90
N ALA A 303 -4.74 5.13 21.03
CA ALA A 303 -4.47 6.57 21.18
C ALA A 303 -4.79 7.38 19.91
N GLN A 304 -4.85 6.71 18.75
CA GLN A 304 -5.36 7.27 17.48
C GLN A 304 -6.85 6.94 17.24
N GLY A 305 -7.49 6.17 18.14
CA GLY A 305 -8.86 5.71 18.03
C GLY A 305 -9.67 6.01 19.30
N ARG A 306 -10.47 7.08 19.27
CA ARG A 306 -11.61 7.14 20.19
C ARG A 306 -12.68 6.16 19.71
N GLU A 307 -12.89 5.16 20.55
CA GLU A 307 -14.09 4.32 20.72
C GLU A 307 -14.59 3.55 19.49
N GLU A 308 -14.51 2.23 19.60
CA GLU A 308 -15.31 1.21 18.91
C GLU A 308 -15.92 1.64 17.57
N ILE A 309 -15.29 1.24 16.46
CA ILE A 309 -15.94 1.26 15.13
C ILE A 309 -17.37 0.73 15.27
N PRO A 310 -18.41 1.55 15.10
CA PRO A 310 -19.78 1.05 15.18
C PRO A 310 -20.00 0.04 14.07
N ASP A 311 -20.57 -1.12 14.39
CA ASP A 311 -20.93 -2.16 13.41
C ASP A 311 -22.01 -1.69 12.42
N GLU A 312 -22.63 -0.54 12.70
CA GLU A 312 -23.66 0.08 11.88
C GLU A 312 -23.10 1.12 10.90
N ALA A 313 -23.73 1.23 9.73
CA ALA A 313 -23.41 2.27 8.76
C ALA A 313 -23.60 3.65 9.39
N GLN A 314 -22.54 4.48 9.36
CA GLN A 314 -22.59 5.84 9.90
C GLN A 314 -23.72 6.65 9.23
N PRO A 315 -24.49 7.45 10.00
CA PRO A 315 -25.53 8.32 9.45
C PRO A 315 -25.00 9.25 8.35
N VAL A 316 -25.88 9.70 7.46
CA VAL A 316 -25.54 10.74 6.47
C VAL A 316 -25.20 12.03 7.24
N GLY A 317 -24.01 12.61 6.98
CA GLY A 317 -23.53 13.83 7.66
C GLY A 317 -22.50 13.59 8.77
N THR A 318 -22.04 12.35 8.95
CA THR A 318 -20.97 12.01 9.90
C THR A 318 -19.63 12.57 9.37
N HIS A 319 -18.90 13.31 10.21
CA HIS A 319 -17.66 13.98 9.81
C HIS A 319 -16.51 12.99 9.57
N LEU A 320 -15.55 13.35 8.71
CA LEU A 320 -14.38 12.52 8.39
C LEU A 320 -13.52 12.17 9.63
N ASP A 321 -13.61 12.96 10.70
CA ASP A 321 -12.94 12.74 11.99
C ASP A 321 -13.56 11.60 12.83
N THR A 322 -14.72 11.07 12.42
CA THR A 322 -15.36 9.88 13.00
C THR A 322 -15.06 8.60 12.23
N LEU A 323 -14.48 8.72 11.03
CA LEU A 323 -13.89 7.58 10.34
C LEU A 323 -12.57 7.30 11.05
N GLU A 324 -12.42 6.10 11.59
CA GLU A 324 -11.18 5.76 12.28
C GLU A 324 -9.98 6.01 11.37
N VAL A 325 -8.96 6.69 11.92
CA VAL A 325 -7.72 7.07 11.25
C VAL A 325 -7.11 5.88 10.50
N LEU A 326 -7.32 4.66 11.00
CA LEU A 326 -6.75 3.42 10.46
C LEU A 326 -7.31 3.03 9.08
N ALA A 327 -8.63 3.15 8.88
CA ALA A 327 -9.21 2.86 7.57
C ALA A 327 -8.84 3.92 6.54
N LEU A 328 -8.67 5.17 6.99
CA LEU A 328 -8.15 6.25 6.15
C LEU A 328 -6.67 6.05 5.82
N THR A 329 -5.86 5.56 6.75
CA THR A 329 -4.44 5.24 6.52
C THR A 329 -4.29 4.12 5.48
N PHE A 330 -4.98 2.98 5.64
CA PHE A 330 -4.87 1.92 4.62
C PHE A 330 -5.46 2.36 3.27
N LEU A 331 -6.54 3.15 3.28
CA LEU A 331 -7.07 3.75 2.05
C LEU A 331 -6.07 4.69 1.38
N HIS A 332 -5.38 5.53 2.16
CA HIS A 332 -4.34 6.44 1.70
C HIS A 332 -3.21 5.66 1.01
N GLU A 333 -2.66 4.63 1.67
CA GLU A 333 -1.61 3.79 1.08
C GLU A 333 -2.09 3.08 -0.20
N MET A 334 -3.34 2.64 -0.25
CA MET A 334 -3.88 2.03 -1.46
C MET A 334 -3.99 3.03 -2.64
N PHE A 335 -4.19 4.33 -2.38
CA PHE A 335 -4.15 5.33 -3.44
C PHE A 335 -2.72 5.57 -3.98
N HIS A 336 -1.67 5.28 -3.20
CA HIS A 336 -0.29 5.27 -3.72
C HIS A 336 -0.07 4.17 -4.77
N LEU A 337 -0.74 3.01 -4.65
CA LEU A 337 -0.66 1.93 -5.65
C LEU A 337 -1.25 2.33 -7.02
N GLN A 338 -2.12 3.34 -7.08
CA GLN A 338 -2.84 3.73 -8.30
C GLN A 338 -2.11 4.78 -9.12
N ASN A 339 -1.36 5.63 -8.43
CA ASN A 339 -0.73 6.78 -9.01
C ASN A 339 0.47 7.14 -8.14
N TYR A 340 1.48 6.27 -8.18
CA TYR A 340 2.73 6.52 -7.50
C TYR A 340 3.31 7.84 -8.02
N ASP A 341 3.63 7.93 -9.31
CA ASP A 341 4.26 9.09 -10.00
C ASP A 341 3.60 10.47 -9.85
N ASP A 342 2.32 10.59 -9.47
CA ASP A 342 1.69 11.89 -9.13
C ASP A 342 1.17 12.01 -7.69
N SER A 343 1.42 11.04 -6.80
CA SER A 343 1.07 11.22 -5.39
C SER A 343 2.01 12.24 -4.72
N ALA A 344 1.46 13.31 -4.14
CA ALA A 344 2.25 14.34 -3.44
C ALA A 344 3.06 13.77 -2.27
N ASP A 345 2.56 12.66 -1.72
CA ASP A 345 3.17 11.79 -0.73
C ASP A 345 3.93 10.60 -1.40
N GLN A 346 4.46 10.76 -2.62
CA GLN A 346 5.51 9.85 -3.17
C GLN A 346 6.77 9.80 -2.32
N ARG A 347 6.92 10.83 -1.48
CA ARG A 347 8.15 11.17 -0.79
C ARG A 347 7.91 11.52 0.69
N PRO A 348 6.97 10.91 1.43
CA PRO A 348 6.70 11.35 2.81
C PRO A 348 7.87 11.01 3.73
N PHE A 349 8.87 10.25 3.24
CA PHE A 349 9.97 9.70 4.02
C PHE A 349 11.36 9.96 3.43
N ARG A 350 11.49 10.86 2.45
CA ARG A 350 12.79 11.53 2.37
C ARG A 350 12.85 12.40 3.63
N PRO A 351 13.86 12.29 4.51
CA PRO A 351 14.22 13.43 5.33
C PRO A 351 14.22 14.63 4.39
N LEU A 352 13.40 15.64 4.68
CA LEU A 352 13.48 16.90 3.94
C LEU A 352 14.97 17.20 3.86
N LYS A 353 15.51 17.35 2.64
CA LYS A 353 16.86 17.88 2.48
C LYS A 353 16.83 19.20 3.23
N GLY A 354 17.35 19.19 4.45
CA GLY A 354 17.87 20.40 5.02
C GLY A 354 18.85 20.88 3.97
N ASP A 355 18.70 22.12 3.55
CA ASP A 355 19.89 22.90 3.30
C ASP A 355 20.88 22.68 4.47
N ASP A 356 22.18 22.85 4.26
CA ASP A 356 23.24 22.59 5.25
C ASP A 356 23.05 23.34 6.61
N ASP A 357 21.99 24.16 6.71
CA ASP A 357 21.51 24.93 7.86
C ASP A 357 20.23 24.38 8.54
N GLY A 358 19.69 23.24 8.10
CA GLY A 358 18.58 22.53 8.75
C GLY A 358 17.20 23.17 8.61
N LYS A 359 16.88 23.84 7.51
CA LYS A 359 15.53 24.36 7.26
C LYS A 359 14.72 23.45 6.31
N PRO A 360 13.40 23.34 6.52
CA PRO A 360 12.52 22.70 5.55
C PRO A 360 12.45 23.53 4.26
N VAL A 361 12.74 22.91 3.10
CA VAL A 361 12.50 23.50 1.77
C VAL A 361 11.02 23.27 1.38
N PRO A 362 10.32 24.25 0.78
CA PRO A 362 8.86 24.18 0.53
C PRO A 362 8.41 23.07 -0.42
#